data_AF-A0A329RTD9-F1
#
_entry.id   AF-A0A329RTD9-F1
#
_cell.length_a   1.000
_cell.length_b   1.000
_cell.length_c   1.000
_cell.angle_alpha   90.00
_cell.angle_beta   90.00
_cell.angle_gamma   90.00
#
_symmetry.space_group_name_H-M   'P 1'
#
loop_
_entity.id
_entity.type
_entity.pdbx_description
1 polymer ?
#
loop_
_entity_poly.entity_id
_entity_poly.type
_entity_poly.pdbx_seq_one_letter_code
_entity_poly.pdbx_strand_id
1 'polypeptide(L)'
;MSAVAKSFKNAFQVLTPVREYGVGKRVTRVIWDKYAEPSFWEVVRIRPSPDLKHGKVFGRFTFRGKTDPQVKRMNGVLKKDWSLYEA
;
A
#
# COMPACT_ATOMS: atom_id res chain seq x y z
N MET A 1 4.05 12.09 -13.41
CA MET A 1 5.15 11.12 -13.12
C MET A 1 5.31 11.07 -11.61
N SER A 2 4.58 10.20 -10.91
CA SER A 2 4.72 10.05 -9.45
C SER A 2 6.00 9.27 -9.16
N ALA A 3 7.07 9.96 -8.76
CA ALA A 3 8.32 9.31 -8.39
C ALA A 3 8.13 8.56 -7.07
N VAL A 4 8.20 7.23 -7.09
CA VAL A 4 8.13 6.44 -5.85
C VAL A 4 9.51 6.46 -5.21
N ALA A 5 9.67 7.28 -4.17
CA ALA A 5 10.91 7.30 -3.40
C ALA A 5 11.23 5.89 -2.84
N LYS A 6 12.51 5.47 -2.92
CA LYS A 6 12.99 4.24 -2.28
C LYS A 6 12.62 4.27 -0.80
N SER A 7 11.72 3.39 -0.40
CA SER A 7 11.30 3.25 0.99
C SER A 7 11.86 1.96 1.57
N PHE A 8 12.31 2.04 2.81
CA PHE A 8 12.72 0.90 3.64
C PHE A 8 11.65 0.51 4.66
N LYS A 9 10.41 1.00 4.46
CA LYS A 9 9.27 0.80 5.36
C LYS A 9 8.37 -0.32 4.86
N ASN A 10 7.80 -1.07 5.81
CA ASN A 10 6.72 -2.00 5.52
C ASN A 10 5.36 -1.28 5.45
N ALA A 11 4.32 -1.96 4.97
CA ALA A 11 3.00 -1.35 4.81
C ALA A 11 2.45 -0.81 6.14
N PHE A 12 2.70 -1.48 7.26
CA PHE A 12 2.26 -1.02 8.58
C PHE A 12 3.03 0.22 9.04
N GLN A 13 4.34 0.28 8.86
CA GLN A 13 5.14 1.47 9.17
C GLN A 13 4.75 2.69 8.33
N VAL A 14 4.17 2.48 7.15
CA VAL A 14 3.62 3.54 6.30
C VAL A 14 2.22 3.93 6.72
N LEU A 15 1.35 2.95 7.02
CA LEU A 15 -0.08 3.16 7.26
C LEU A 15 -0.41 3.52 8.70
N THR A 16 0.29 2.96 9.69
CA THR A 16 -0.04 3.15 11.10
C THR A 16 0.14 4.56 11.64
N PRO A 17 1.13 5.37 11.16
CA PRO A 17 1.24 6.77 11.56
C PRO A 17 0.18 7.68 10.92
N VAL A 18 -0.53 7.20 9.89
CA VAL A 18 -1.55 7.97 9.19
C VAL A 18 -2.86 7.92 9.95
N ARG A 19 -3.64 9.01 9.92
CA ARG A 19 -4.99 9.07 10.49
C ARG A 19 -5.82 7.87 10.02
N GLU A 20 -6.54 7.25 10.96
CA GLU A 20 -7.37 6.06 10.72
C GLU A 20 -6.59 4.90 10.08
N TYR A 21 -5.30 4.78 10.41
CA TYR A 21 -4.40 3.76 9.88
C TYR A 21 -4.34 3.73 8.34
N GLY A 22 -4.52 4.91 7.71
CA GLY A 22 -4.41 5.07 6.27
C GLY A 22 -5.57 4.48 5.46
N VAL A 23 -6.75 4.26 6.04
CA VAL A 23 -7.96 3.91 5.28
C VAL A 23 -8.28 5.04 4.28
N GLY A 24 -8.61 4.66 3.04
CA GLY A 24 -8.82 5.58 1.91
C GLY A 24 -7.53 6.08 1.26
N LYS A 25 -6.35 5.83 1.84
CA LYS A 25 -5.07 6.18 1.23
C LYS A 25 -4.62 5.12 0.24
N ARG A 26 -3.80 5.56 -0.72
CA ARG A 26 -3.15 4.68 -1.69
C ARG A 26 -1.72 4.42 -1.25
N VAL A 27 -1.28 3.19 -1.43
CA VAL A 27 0.10 2.76 -1.18
C VAL A 27 0.64 2.03 -2.38
N THR A 28 1.91 2.25 -2.68
CA THR A 28 2.60 1.63 -3.81
C THR A 28 3.86 0.92 -3.33
N ARG A 29 4.42 0.08 -4.20
CA ARG A 29 5.70 -0.58 -3.97
C ARG A 29 6.75 -0.03 -4.91
N VAL A 30 7.97 0.14 -4.40
CA VAL A 30 9.13 0.59 -5.18
C VAL A 30 9.36 -0.32 -6.41
N ILE A 31 9.09 -1.63 -6.29
CA ILE A 31 9.25 -2.57 -7.41
C ILE A 31 8.30 -2.32 -8.59
N TRP A 32 7.26 -1.51 -8.41
CA TRP A 32 6.29 -1.16 -9.45
C TRP A 32 6.67 0.11 -10.20
N ASP A 33 7.65 0.88 -9.73
CA ASP A 33 8.14 2.11 -10.36
C ASP A 33 8.70 1.89 -11.78
N LYS A 34 9.07 0.64 -12.10
CA LYS A 34 9.48 0.23 -13.45
C LYS A 34 8.38 0.27 -14.50
N TYR A 35 7.11 0.37 -14.08
CA TYR A 35 5.98 0.44 -15.00
C TYR A 35 5.56 1.90 -15.18
N ALA A 36 5.35 2.31 -16.44
CA ALA A 36 4.85 3.66 -16.74
C ALA A 36 3.41 3.86 -16.24
N GLU A 37 2.62 2.78 -16.20
CA GLU A 37 1.24 2.83 -15.75
C GLU A 37 1.13 2.70 -14.22
N PRO A 38 0.19 3.39 -13.57
CA PRO A 38 0.12 3.46 -12.12
C PRO A 38 -0.21 2.10 -11.51
N SER A 39 0.51 1.76 -10.44
CA SER A 39 0.28 0.54 -9.66
C SER A 39 0.25 0.88 -8.18
N PHE A 40 -0.88 0.61 -7.52
CA PHE A 40 -1.09 0.94 -6.12
C PHE A 40 -2.20 0.07 -5.52
N TRP A 41 -2.23 0.03 -4.19
CA TRP A 41 -3.35 -0.48 -3.42
C TRP A 41 -4.08 0.69 -2.78
N GLU A 42 -5.40 0.75 -2.94
CA GLU A 42 -6.25 1.63 -2.16
C GLU A 42 -6.71 0.90 -0.90
N VAL A 43 -6.31 1.38 0.26
CA VAL A 43 -6.58 0.72 1.55
C VAL A 43 -8.05 0.92 1.92
N VAL A 44 -8.78 -0.18 2.07
CA VAL A 44 -10.20 -0.16 2.46
C VAL A 44 -10.37 -0.56 3.92
N ARG A 45 -9.55 -1.50 4.40
CA ARG A 45 -9.62 -1.99 5.78
C ARG A 45 -8.26 -2.46 6.24
N ILE A 46 -7.91 -2.14 7.48
CA ILE A 46 -6.70 -2.60 8.13
C ILE A 46 -7.03 -3.18 9.51
N ARG A 47 -6.38 -4.28 9.85
CA ARG A 47 -6.44 -4.95 11.15
C ARG A 47 -5.00 -5.16 11.61
N PRO A 48 -4.38 -4.15 12.23
CA PRO A 48 -3.06 -4.30 12.79
C PRO A 48 -3.10 -5.22 14.01
N SER A 49 -1.98 -5.88 14.28
CA SER A 49 -1.72 -6.59 15.53
C SER A 49 -1.55 -5.57 16.68
N PRO A 50 -1.71 -5.95 17.96
CA PRO A 50 -1.51 -5.03 19.09
C PRO A 50 -0.14 -4.33 19.11
N ASP A 51 0.88 -4.94 18.51
CA ASP A 51 2.22 -4.37 18.39
C ASP A 51 2.37 -3.34 17.25
N LEU A 52 1.34 -3.17 16.42
CA LEU A 52 1.28 -2.31 15.23
C LEU A 52 2.34 -2.60 14.15
N LYS A 53 3.08 -3.71 14.23
CA LYS A 53 4.17 -4.02 13.27
C LYS A 53 3.73 -4.92 12.13
N HIS A 54 2.63 -5.64 12.31
CA HIS A 54 2.12 -6.63 11.38
C HIS A 54 0.58 -6.73 11.47
N GLY A 55 -0.03 -7.56 10.63
CA GLY A 55 -1.48 -7.76 10.65
C GLY A 55 -2.05 -8.10 9.28
N LYS A 56 -3.31 -7.72 9.06
CA LYS A 56 -4.02 -7.91 7.79
C LYS A 56 -4.42 -6.56 7.22
N VAL A 57 -4.10 -6.32 5.94
CA VAL A 57 -4.57 -5.15 5.20
C VAL A 57 -5.39 -5.63 4.00
N PHE A 58 -6.50 -4.96 3.74
CA PHE A 58 -7.39 -5.23 2.63
C PHE A 58 -7.58 -3.95 1.83
N GLY A 59 -7.59 -4.09 0.51
CA GLY A 59 -7.69 -2.95 -0.38
C GLY A 59 -8.09 -3.34 -1.79
N ARG A 60 -8.33 -2.33 -2.62
CA ARG A 60 -8.50 -2.49 -4.06
C ARG A 60 -7.13 -2.42 -4.72
N PHE A 61 -6.83 -3.39 -5.56
CA PHE A 61 -5.54 -3.43 -6.25
C PHE A 61 -5.68 -2.81 -7.63
N THR A 62 -4.84 -1.82 -7.93
CA THR A 62 -4.65 -1.33 -9.28
C THR A 62 -3.25 -1.73 -9.73
N PHE A 63 -3.17 -2.48 -10.83
CA PHE A 63 -1.89 -2.87 -11.41
C PHE A 63 -1.83 -2.42 -12.86
N ARG A 64 -0.81 -1.62 -13.17
CA ARG A 64 -0.59 -1.05 -14.50
C ARG A 64 -1.85 -0.39 -15.08
N GLY A 65 -2.51 0.44 -14.28
CA GLY A 65 -3.74 1.15 -14.65
C GLY A 65 -5.01 0.29 -14.66
N LYS A 66 -4.94 -1.02 -14.41
CA LYS A 66 -6.11 -1.90 -14.32
C LYS A 66 -6.50 -2.12 -12.87
N THR A 67 -7.67 -1.61 -12.49
CA THR A 67 -8.23 -1.78 -11.14
C THR A 67 -9.05 -3.05 -11.04
N ASP A 68 -8.75 -3.86 -10.05
CA ASP A 68 -9.55 -5.03 -9.68
C ASP A 68 -10.83 -4.56 -8.96
N PRO A 69 -12.02 -5.02 -9.39
CA PRO A 69 -13.28 -4.60 -8.76
C PRO A 69 -13.44 -5.15 -7.34
N GLN A 70 -12.71 -6.22 -6.98
CA GLN A 70 -12.84 -6.85 -5.68
C GLN A 70 -11.83 -6.31 -4.66
N VAL A 71 -12.30 -6.14 -3.42
CA VAL A 71 -11.41 -5.88 -2.29
C VAL A 71 -10.69 -7.17 -1.93
N LYS A 72 -9.36 -7.14 -2.00
CA LYS A 72 -8.51 -8.30 -1.74
C LYS A 72 -7.58 -8.04 -0.57
N ARG A 73 -7.10 -9.11 0.05
CA ARG A 73 -6.04 -9.02 1.05
C ARG A 73 -4.74 -8.62 0.35
N MET A 74 -4.06 -7.61 0.89
CA MET A 74 -2.74 -7.21 0.41
C MET A 74 -1.72 -8.31 0.69
N ASN A 75 -0.94 -8.65 -0.33
CA ASN A 75 0.15 -9.61 -0.23
C ASN A 75 1.47 -8.88 0.06
N GLY A 76 2.37 -9.52 0.81
CA GLY A 76 3.71 -8.96 1.04
C GLY A 76 3.74 -7.68 1.89
N VAL A 77 2.76 -7.47 2.76
CA VAL A 77 2.64 -6.28 3.63
C VAL A 77 3.85 -6.03 4.54
N LEU A 78 4.67 -7.06 4.80
CA LEU A 78 5.89 -6.96 5.62
C LEU A 78 7.16 -6.66 4.80
N LYS A 79 7.09 -6.67 3.47
CA LYS A 79 8.24 -6.27 2.63
C LYS A 79 8.56 -4.81 2.88
N LYS A 80 9.84 -4.45 2.84
CA LYS A 80 10.32 -3.10 3.18
C LYS A 80 10.48 -2.26 1.92
N ASP A 81 9.43 -2.21 1.10
CA ASP A 81 9.42 -1.52 -0.17
C ASP A 81 8.11 -0.76 -0.40
N TRP A 82 7.35 -0.48 0.67
CA TRP A 82 6.07 0.23 0.59
C TRP A 82 6.24 1.73 0.83
N SER A 83 5.50 2.53 0.07
CA SER A 83 5.42 3.98 0.19
C SER A 83 3.97 4.44 0.05
N LEU A 84 3.63 5.62 0.59
CA LEU A 84 2.37 6.29 0.23
C LEU A 84 2.43 6.65 -1.26
N TYR A 85 1.29 6.47 -1.93
CA TYR A 85 1.10 6.90 -3.31
C TYR A 85 0.33 8.21 -3.28
N GLU A 86 1.03 9.30 -3.50
CA GLU A 86 0.45 10.61 -3.77
C GLU A 86 0.39 10.77 -5.29
N ALA A 87 -0.83 10.92 -5.82
CA ALA A 87 -1.10 11.06 -7.24
C ALA A 87 -0.90 12.51 -7.67
#